data_AF-A0A1V2ZUT9-F1
#
_entry.id   AF-A0A1V2ZUT9-F1
#
_cell.length_a   1.000
_cell.length_b   1.000
_cell.length_c   1.000
_cell.angle_alpha   90.00
_cell.angle_beta   90.00
_cell.angle_gamma   90.00
#
_symmetry.space_group_name_H-M   'P 1'
#
loop_
_entity.id
_entity.type
_entity.pdbx_description
1 polymer ?
#
loop_
_entity_poly.entity_id
_entity_poly.type
_entity_poly.pdbx_seq_one_letter_code
_entity_poly.pdbx_strand_id
1 'polypeptide(L)'
;TAGTRQLGQMAQYFRETTKGRMRAARVIPEPFFVHSHLTTAVQLADIVAYLVAWGVRVGTMTRPARSELSGLAERVCDLRFRTLREDGDQRYPLWSFAVIDDLRPREERDSISGQ
;
A
#
# COMPACT_ATOMS: atom_id res chain seq x y z
N THR A 1 -22.25 19.55 -12.65
CA THR A 1 -22.42 19.29 -11.20
C THR A 1 -22.61 17.80 -10.95
N ALA A 2 -21.57 16.98 -11.11
CA ALA A 2 -21.65 15.52 -10.97
C ALA A 2 -20.50 14.94 -10.12
N GLY A 3 -19.31 15.54 -10.18
CA GLY A 3 -18.14 15.08 -9.43
C GLY A 3 -18.23 15.21 -7.90
N THR A 4 -18.97 16.20 -7.37
CA THR A 4 -19.13 16.39 -5.92
C THR A 4 -20.00 15.32 -5.26
N ARG A 5 -20.94 14.72 -6.01
CA ARG A 5 -21.85 13.69 -5.49
C ARG A 5 -21.14 12.35 -5.27
N GLN A 6 -20.23 11.99 -6.17
CA GLN A 6 -19.43 10.76 -6.05
C GLN A 6 -18.46 10.85 -4.86
N LEU A 7 -17.83 12.01 -4.66
CA LEU A 7 -16.97 12.26 -3.51
C LEU A 7 -17.75 12.17 -2.18
N GLY A 8 -18.98 12.72 -2.14
CA GLY A 8 -19.86 12.62 -0.97
C GLY A 8 -20.25 11.18 -0.64
N GLN A 9 -20.59 10.38 -1.65
CA GLN A 9 -20.95 8.97 -1.48
C GLN A 9 -19.76 8.10 -1.03
N MET A 10 -18.57 8.34 -1.58
CA MET A 10 -17.35 7.66 -1.14
C MET A 10 -16.97 8.04 0.29
N ALA A 11 -17.02 9.33 0.64
CA ALA A 11 -16.77 9.80 2.00
C ALA A 11 -17.78 9.19 3.00
N GLN A 12 -19.05 9.09 2.61
CA GLN A 12 -20.08 8.45 3.43
C GLN A 12 -19.79 6.96 3.63
N TYR A 13 -19.46 6.23 2.55
CA TYR A 13 -19.14 4.80 2.61
C TYR A 13 -17.94 4.51 3.54
N PHE A 14 -16.85 5.26 3.41
CA PHE A 14 -15.64 5.05 4.20
C PHE A 14 -15.78 5.44 5.67
N ARG A 15 -16.71 6.34 6.02
CA ARG A 15 -16.97 6.75 7.41
C ARG A 15 -18.05 5.92 8.10
N GLU A 16 -19.14 5.62 7.41
CA GLU A 16 -20.38 5.14 8.06
C GLU A 16 -20.54 3.63 8.00
N THR A 17 -19.84 2.94 7.10
CA THR A 17 -19.90 1.47 7.04
C THR A 17 -18.73 0.84 7.79
N THR A 18 -18.98 -0.22 8.56
CA THR A 18 -17.92 -0.97 9.26
C THR A 18 -16.87 -1.49 8.26
N LYS A 19 -17.32 -1.97 7.09
CA LYS A 19 -16.46 -2.41 5.99
C LYS A 19 -15.63 -1.26 5.39
N GLY A 20 -16.26 -0.11 5.16
CA GLY A 20 -15.59 1.08 4.65
C GLY A 20 -14.54 1.62 5.62
N ARG A 21 -14.85 1.67 6.92
CA ARG A 21 -13.88 2.06 7.95
C ARG A 21 -12.68 1.11 8.03
N MET A 22 -12.92 -0.21 7.97
CA MET A 22 -11.85 -1.21 7.94
C MET A 22 -10.95 -1.08 6.71
N ARG A 23 -11.52 -0.74 5.55
CA ARG A 23 -10.76 -0.52 4.31
C ARG A 23 -10.00 0.81 4.34
N ALA A 24 -10.62 1.89 4.81
CA ALA A 24 -9.98 3.20 4.95
C ALA A 24 -8.79 3.16 5.91
N ALA A 25 -8.87 2.39 7.01
CA ALA A 25 -7.75 2.22 7.93
C ALA A 25 -6.52 1.53 7.30
N ARG A 26 -6.68 0.87 6.14
CA ARG A 26 -5.60 0.22 5.38
C ARG A 26 -5.10 1.06 4.21
N VAL A 27 -5.79 2.18 3.92
CA VAL A 27 -5.41 3.13 2.87
C VAL A 27 -4.80 4.34 3.57
N ILE A 28 -3.51 4.56 3.37
CA ILE A 28 -2.89 5.84 3.75
C ILE A 28 -3.21 6.84 2.63
N PRO A 29 -3.96 7.92 2.88
CA PRO A 29 -4.17 8.95 1.88
C PRO A 29 -2.85 9.70 1.63
N GLU A 30 -2.46 9.86 0.37
CA GLU A 30 -1.24 10.55 -0.08
C GLU A 30 -1.61 11.89 -0.77
N PRO A 31 -0.79 12.96 -0.66
CA PRO A 31 -0.11 13.49 0.51
C PRO A 31 -0.60 14.92 0.88
N PHE A 32 -0.35 15.32 2.13
CA PHE A 32 -0.65 16.65 2.65
C PHE A 32 0.18 17.73 1.95
N PHE A 33 -0.45 18.55 1.12
CA PHE A 33 0.19 19.72 0.51
C PHE A 33 0.33 20.84 1.52
N VAL A 34 1.55 21.11 2.00
CA VAL A 34 1.87 22.37 2.67
C VAL A 34 3.22 22.87 2.17
N HIS A 35 3.25 24.10 1.68
CA HIS A 35 4.44 24.72 1.10
C HIS A 35 5.53 24.95 2.16
N SER A 36 6.78 24.75 1.76
CA SER A 36 8.05 24.81 2.51
C SER A 36 8.52 23.47 3.11
N HIS A 37 9.62 22.93 2.56
CA HIS A 37 10.37 21.69 2.91
C HIS A 37 9.63 20.35 2.97
N LEU A 38 8.40 20.31 3.47
CA LEU A 38 7.55 19.12 3.49
C LEU A 38 7.28 18.60 2.07
N THR A 39 7.15 19.50 1.08
CA THR A 39 6.97 19.13 -0.34
C THR A 39 8.13 18.31 -0.90
N THR A 40 9.38 18.58 -0.51
CA THR A 40 10.54 17.85 -1.04
C THR A 40 10.61 16.44 -0.46
N ALA A 41 10.32 16.28 0.84
CA ALA A 41 10.23 14.95 1.45
C ALA A 41 9.08 14.13 0.86
N VAL A 42 7.94 14.77 0.58
CA VAL A 42 6.82 14.15 -0.13
C VAL A 42 7.22 13.73 -1.55
N GLN A 43 7.86 14.61 -2.33
CA GLN A 43 8.35 14.26 -3.67
C GLN A 43 9.34 13.10 -3.65
N LEU A 44 10.23 13.06 -2.65
CA LEU A 44 11.15 11.94 -2.47
C LEU A 44 10.40 10.65 -2.16
N ALA A 45 9.38 10.70 -1.30
CA ALA A 45 8.52 9.56 -1.02
C ALA A 45 7.79 9.08 -2.28
N ASP A 46 7.23 9.98 -3.08
CA ASP A 46 6.56 9.66 -4.35
C ASP A 46 7.53 8.98 -5.34
N ILE A 47 8.78 9.44 -5.42
CA ILE A 47 9.81 8.81 -6.25
C ILE A 47 10.12 7.40 -5.75
N VAL A 48 10.28 7.21 -4.44
CA VAL A 48 10.49 5.89 -3.84
C VAL A 48 9.30 4.97 -4.13
N ALA A 49 8.06 5.46 -3.97
CA ALA A 49 6.85 4.70 -4.27
C ALA A 49 6.78 4.29 -5.75
N TYR A 50 7.12 5.20 -6.66
CA TYR A 50 7.18 4.91 -8.09
C TYR A 50 8.23 3.83 -8.42
N LEU A 51 9.43 3.93 -7.83
CA LEU A 51 10.48 2.93 -8.00
C LEU A 51 10.06 1.56 -7.46
N VAL A 52 9.37 1.50 -6.31
CA VAL A 52 8.82 0.25 -5.77
C VAL A 52 7.76 -0.33 -6.72
N ALA A 53 6.81 0.48 -7.17
CA ALA A 53 5.71 0.03 -8.02
C ALA A 53 6.20 -0.56 -9.37
N TRP A 54 7.19 0.07 -9.99
CA TRP A 54 7.60 -0.27 -11.36
C TRP A 54 8.92 -1.04 -11.46
N GLY A 55 9.80 -0.89 -10.48
CA GLY A 55 11.14 -1.49 -10.47
C GLY A 55 11.30 -2.70 -9.54
N VAL A 56 10.44 -2.86 -8.52
CA VAL A 56 10.56 -3.96 -7.55
C VAL A 56 9.54 -5.06 -7.83
N ARG A 57 9.98 -6.32 -7.78
CA ARG A 57 9.10 -7.50 -7.84
C ARG A 57 9.36 -8.38 -6.64
N VAL A 58 8.29 -8.75 -5.96
CA VAL A 58 8.30 -9.58 -4.76
C VAL A 58 7.14 -10.57 -4.82
N GLY A 59 7.33 -11.77 -4.27
CA GLY A 59 6.29 -12.78 -4.17
C GLY A 59 5.67 -13.19 -5.51
N THR A 60 4.35 -13.04 -5.63
CA THR A 60 3.48 -13.52 -6.71
C THR A 60 3.32 -12.55 -7.89
N MET A 61 4.08 -11.43 -7.93
CA MET A 61 3.95 -10.44 -8.99
C MET A 61 4.35 -10.99 -10.35
N THR A 62 3.42 -11.03 -11.31
CA THR A 62 3.63 -11.60 -12.66
C THR A 62 4.04 -10.57 -13.71
N ARG A 63 3.76 -9.28 -13.49
CA ARG A 63 4.10 -8.21 -14.45
C ARG A 63 5.63 -7.98 -14.45
N PRO A 64 6.29 -7.83 -15.61
CA PRO A 64 7.73 -7.55 -15.66
C PRO A 64 8.07 -6.19 -15.00
N ALA A 65 9.26 -6.10 -14.40
CA ALA A 65 9.83 -4.83 -13.93
C ALA A 65 10.39 -4.02 -15.11
N ARG A 66 10.43 -2.70 -14.94
CA ARG A 66 11.11 -1.78 -15.86
C ARG A 66 12.62 -1.85 -15.64
N SER A 67 13.35 -2.38 -16.62
CA SER A 67 14.79 -2.66 -16.51
C SER A 67 15.61 -1.38 -16.35
N GLU A 68 15.15 -0.27 -16.92
CA GLU A 68 15.77 1.05 -16.79
C GLU A 68 15.78 1.59 -15.35
N LEU A 69 14.92 1.05 -14.48
CA LEU A 69 14.83 1.47 -13.07
C LEU A 69 15.65 0.58 -12.12
N SER A 70 16.25 -0.51 -12.61
CA SER A 70 16.91 -1.56 -11.81
C SER A 70 17.88 -1.00 -10.75
N GLY A 71 18.87 -0.20 -11.16
CA GLY A 71 19.86 0.34 -10.22
C GLY A 71 19.29 1.29 -9.15
N LEU A 72 18.19 1.98 -9.45
CA LEU A 72 17.50 2.82 -8.46
C LEU A 72 16.59 1.97 -7.55
N ALA A 73 15.94 0.95 -8.10
CA ALA A 73 15.11 0.01 -7.35
C ALA A 73 15.93 -0.82 -6.36
N GLU A 74 17.15 -1.20 -6.70
CA GLU A 74 18.11 -1.84 -5.79
C GLU A 74 18.43 -0.95 -4.59
N ARG A 75 18.76 0.33 -4.83
CA ARG A 75 19.02 1.30 -3.74
C ARG A 75 17.81 1.49 -2.84
N VAL A 76 16.60 1.51 -3.40
CA VAL A 76 15.36 1.57 -2.61
C VAL A 76 15.16 0.28 -1.81
N CYS A 77 15.54 -0.88 -2.36
CA CYS A 77 15.52 -2.14 -1.64
C CYS A 77 16.50 -2.17 -0.45
N ASP A 78 17.60 -1.41 -0.49
CA ASP A 78 18.53 -1.28 0.63
C ASP A 78 17.96 -0.46 1.80
N LEU A 79 16.97 0.40 1.54
CA LEU A 79 16.25 1.14 2.57
C LEU A 79 15.25 0.26 3.36
N ARG A 80 15.03 -0.98 2.94
CA ARG A 80 14.06 -1.88 3.59
C ARG A 80 14.53 -2.24 4.99
N PHE A 81 13.65 -2.06 5.95
CA PHE A 81 13.86 -2.54 7.30
C PHE A 81 13.41 -4.00 7.44
N ARG A 82 14.25 -4.83 8.05
CA ARG A 82 13.92 -6.23 8.36
C ARG A 82 13.45 -6.31 9.81
N THR A 83 12.16 -6.57 10.01
CA THR A 83 11.59 -6.80 11.34
C THR A 83 11.39 -8.29 11.57
N LEU A 84 11.63 -8.77 12.78
CA LEU A 84 11.20 -10.10 13.19
C LEU A 84 9.80 -9.98 13.79
N ARG A 85 8.80 -10.60 13.16
CA ARG A 85 7.46 -10.73 13.75
C ARG A 85 7.40 -12.02 14.55
N GLU A 86 6.72 -11.93 15.70
CA GLU A 86 6.35 -13.09 16.51
C GLU A 86 4.86 -13.34 16.29
N ASP A 87 4.50 -14.57 15.93
CA ASP A 87 3.12 -15.06 15.88
C ASP A 87 3.06 -16.40 16.63
N GLY A 88 2.57 -16.36 17.88
CA GLY A 88 2.68 -17.48 18.81
C GLY A 88 4.13 -17.86 19.08
N ASP A 89 4.48 -19.12 18.79
CA ASP A 89 5.83 -19.69 19.00
C ASP A 89 6.72 -19.58 17.75
N GLN A 90 6.20 -18.99 16.66
CA GLN A 90 6.94 -18.86 15.40
C GLN A 90 7.47 -17.44 15.21
N ARG A 91 8.77 -17.35 14.90
CA ARG A 91 9.43 -16.11 14.49
C ARG A 91 9.72 -16.14 13.01
N TYR A 92 9.19 -15.16 12.27
CA TYR A 92 9.48 -15.04 10.84
C TYR A 92 9.95 -13.63 10.47
N PRO A 93 10.90 -13.51 9.52
CA PRO A 93 11.36 -12.22 9.04
C PRO A 93 10.27 -11.59 8.16
N LEU A 94 9.87 -10.37 8.52
CA LEU A 94 9.01 -9.50 7.74
C LEU A 94 9.85 -8.39 7.11
N TRP A 95 9.83 -8.32 5.78
CA TRP A 95 10.42 -7.20 5.02
C TRP A 95 9.40 -6.06 4.91
N SER A 96 9.86 -4.81 4.90
CA SER A 96 8.97 -3.62 4.89
C SER A 96 8.04 -3.50 3.69
N PHE A 97 8.30 -4.19 2.58
CA PHE A 97 7.40 -4.21 1.42
C PHE A 97 6.56 -5.47 1.45
N ALA A 98 5.24 -5.30 1.39
CA ALA A 98 4.28 -6.39 1.27
C ALA A 98 3.40 -6.16 0.05
N VAL A 99 3.13 -7.24 -0.68
CA VAL A 99 2.13 -7.23 -1.75
C VAL A 99 0.79 -7.59 -1.14
N ILE A 100 -0.19 -6.71 -1.32
CA ILE A 100 -1.57 -6.93 -0.91
C ILE A 100 -2.38 -7.03 -2.18
N ASP A 101 -2.56 -8.26 -2.67
CA ASP A 101 -3.33 -8.55 -3.88
C ASP A 101 -4.84 -8.38 -3.68
N ASP A 102 -5.28 -8.40 -2.42
CA ASP A 102 -6.69 -8.28 -2.04
C ASP A 102 -6.84 -7.44 -0.76
N LEU A 103 -7.57 -6.33 -0.87
CA LEU A 103 -7.83 -5.42 0.25
C LEU A 103 -8.96 -5.89 1.17
N ARG A 104 -9.68 -6.97 0.80
CA ARG A 104 -10.76 -7.52 1.61
C ARG A 104 -10.26 -8.00 2.98
N PRO A 105 -11.03 -7.80 4.07
CA PRO A 105 -10.78 -8.43 5.35
C PRO A 105 -10.86 -9.96 5.25
N ARG A 106 -10.19 -10.66 6.19
CA ARG A 106 -10.14 -12.13 6.20
C ARG A 106 -11.53 -12.74 6.31
N GLU A 107 -12.40 -12.11 7.09
CA GLU A 107 -13.80 -12.50 7.29
C GLU A 107 -14.61 -12.48 5.98
N GLU A 108 -14.27 -11.58 5.05
CA GLU A 108 -14.91 -11.52 3.73
C GLU A 108 -14.32 -12.54 2.74
N ARG A 109 -13.05 -12.93 2.93
CA ARG A 109 -12.40 -13.96 2.09
C ARG A 109 -12.95 -15.35 2.38
N ASP A 110 -13.11 -15.68 3.66
CA ASP A 110 -13.56 -17.01 4.10
C ASP A 110 -15.05 -17.25 3.78
N SER A 111 -15.86 -16.19 3.71
CA SER A 111 -17.30 -16.28 3.41
C SER A 111 -17.65 -16.67 1.96
N ILE A 112 -16.70 -16.64 1.03
CA ILE A 112 -16.92 -17.02 -0.39
C ILE A 112 -16.46 -18.46 -0.66
N SER A 113 -15.60 -19.03 0.19
CA SER A 113 -15.09 -20.40 0.05
C SER A 113 -16.04 -21.49 0.57
N GLY A 114 -17.23 -21.10 1.05
CA GLY A 114 -18.22 -22.00 1.67
C GLY A 114 -19.52 -22.19 0.87
N GLN A 115 -19.53 -21.90 -0.45
CA GLN A 115 -20.62 -22.25 -1.37
C GLN A 115 -20.10 -23.08 -2.54
#